data_AF-A0A8S0FQC2-F1
#
_entry.id   AF-A0A8S0FQC2-F1
#
_cell.length_a   1.000
_cell.length_b   1.000
_cell.length_c   1.000
_cell.angle_alpha   90.00
_cell.angle_beta   90.00
_cell.angle_gamma   90.00
#
_symmetry.space_group_name_H-M   'P 1'
#
loop_
_entity.id
_entity.type
_entity.pdbx_description
1 polymer ?
#
loop_
_entity_poly.entity_id
_entity_poly.type
_entity_poly.pdbx_seq_one_letter_code
_entity_poly.pdbx_strand_id
1 'polypeptide(L)'
;MQSPVIDSLINQIIAAQGNKEKLLPLGRALDRVLTWNYYMLPMWYMAEDRLAWWDKFSQPAVRPVYSLGIDTWWYDVNKATKLPSARQQGE
;
A
#
# COMPACT_ATOMS: atom_id res chain seq x y z
N MET A 1 -6.33 19.75 20.35
CA MET A 1 -4.91 20.13 20.19
C MET A 1 -4.80 21.08 19.02
N GLN A 2 -4.16 22.22 19.19
CA GLN A 2 -3.89 23.20 18.11
C GLN A 2 -2.38 23.42 18.09
N SER A 3 -1.76 23.32 16.91
CA SER A 3 -0.32 23.54 16.72
C SER A 3 -0.11 24.30 15.42
N PRO A 4 0.24 25.60 15.49
CA PRO A 4 0.43 26.43 14.31
C PRO A 4 1.46 25.86 13.33
N VAL A 5 2.46 25.13 13.84
CA VAL A 5 3.50 24.49 13.02
C VAL A 5 2.91 23.32 12.23
N ILE A 6 2.08 22.48 12.85
CA ILE A 6 1.43 21.36 12.17
C ILE A 6 0.47 21.89 11.10
N ASP A 7 -0.34 22.90 11.44
CA ASP A 7 -1.29 23.52 10.52
C ASP A 7 -0.56 24.13 9.31
N SER A 8 0.58 24.80 9.55
CA SER A 8 1.43 25.34 8.48
C SER A 8 2.00 24.25 7.56
N LEU A 9 2.52 23.16 8.13
CA LEU A 9 3.08 22.04 7.36
C LEU A 9 2.00 21.34 6.52
N ILE A 10 0.81 21.15 7.07
CA ILE A 10 -0.34 20.58 6.34
C ILE A 10 -0.71 21.47 5.16
N ASN A 11 -0.83 22.78 5.36
CA ASN A 11 -1.14 23.73 4.28
C ASN A 11 -0.10 23.70 3.16
N GLN A 12 1.19 23.58 3.50
CA GLN A 12 2.26 23.45 2.51
C GLN A 12 2.17 22.12 1.74
N ILE A 13 1.84 21.02 2.41
CA ILE A 13 1.64 19.71 1.76
C ILE A 13 0.46 19.76 0.78
N ILE A 14 -0.65 20.38 1.17
CA ILE A 14 -1.83 20.57 0.30
C ILE A 14 -1.46 21.40 -0.93
N ALA A 15 -0.69 22.48 -0.75
CA ALA A 15 -0.26 23.33 -1.85
C ALA A 15 0.78 22.65 -2.78
N ALA A 16 1.54 21.67 -2.28
CA ALA A 16 2.60 20.99 -3.01
C ALA A 16 2.16 19.67 -3.69
N GLN A 17 0.87 19.34 -3.69
CA GLN A 17 0.35 18.12 -4.33
C GLN A 17 0.80 18.02 -5.80
N GLY A 18 1.19 16.81 -6.22
CA GLY A 18 1.75 16.55 -7.56
C GLY A 18 3.24 16.87 -7.71
N ASN A 19 3.90 17.52 -6.74
CA ASN A 19 5.34 17.78 -6.76
C ASN A 19 6.09 16.89 -5.75
N LYS A 20 6.63 15.77 -6.23
CA LYS A 20 7.34 14.79 -5.39
C LYS A 20 8.56 15.38 -4.67
N GLU A 21 9.32 16.24 -5.32
CA GLU A 21 10.55 16.82 -4.77
C GLU A 21 10.25 17.73 -3.57
N LYS A 22 9.12 18.43 -3.60
CA LYS A 22 8.65 19.25 -2.46
C LYS A 22 7.98 18.41 -1.38
N LEU A 23 7.21 17.39 -1.76
CA LEU A 23 6.48 16.54 -0.80
C LEU A 23 7.40 15.69 0.08
N LEU A 24 8.52 15.19 -0.45
CA LEU A 24 9.44 14.35 0.29
C LEU A 24 10.00 15.02 1.57
N PRO A 25 10.60 16.23 1.52
CA PRO A 25 11.06 16.91 2.72
C PRO A 25 9.91 17.37 3.62
N LEU A 26 8.77 17.80 3.06
CA LEU A 26 7.60 18.21 3.85
C LEU A 26 7.02 17.07 4.68
N GLY A 27 6.89 15.87 4.09
CA GLY A 27 6.43 14.68 4.80
C GLY A 27 7.35 14.29 5.96
N ARG A 28 8.68 14.36 5.75
CA ARG A 28 9.68 14.12 6.79
C ARG A 28 9.60 15.15 7.93
N ALA A 29 9.40 16.43 7.58
CA ALA A 29 9.25 17.50 8.57
C ALA A 29 7.99 17.30 9.44
N LEU A 30 6.87 16.93 8.82
CA LEU A 30 5.63 16.63 9.53
C LEU A 30 5.79 15.43 10.47
N ASP A 31 6.35 14.32 9.97
CA ASP A 31 6.62 13.12 10.77
C ASP A 31 7.50 13.43 12.00
N ARG A 32 8.55 14.24 11.82
CA ARG A 32 9.43 14.70 12.89
C ARG A 32 8.67 15.50 13.96
N VAL A 33 7.82 16.44 13.55
CA VAL A 33 7.02 17.26 14.49
C VAL A 33 6.03 16.40 15.26
N LEU A 34 5.35 15.46 14.59
CA LEU A 34 4.38 14.57 15.25
C LEU A 34 5.05 13.66 16.29
N THR A 35 6.19 13.06 15.94
CA THR A 35 6.90 12.13 16.82
C THR A 35 7.54 12.83 18.02
N TRP A 36 8.05 14.06 17.87
CA TRP A 36 8.68 14.82 18.96
C TRP A 36 7.71 15.38 20.00
N ASN A 37 6.43 15.47 19.64
CA ASN A 37 5.39 15.93 20.56
C ASN A 37 4.62 14.78 21.22
N TYR A 38 5.04 13.52 21.00
CA TYR A 38 4.52 12.33 21.68
C TYR A 38 2.99 12.18 21.64
N TYR A 39 2.35 12.57 20.53
CA TYR A 39 0.89 12.45 20.38
C TYR A 39 0.40 11.00 20.29
N MET A 40 1.27 10.07 19.89
CA MET A 40 0.98 8.64 19.85
C MET A 40 2.22 7.84 20.23
N LEU A 41 2.01 6.61 20.69
CA LEU A 41 3.05 5.59 20.83
C LEU A 41 3.03 4.69 19.58
N PRO A 42 4.04 4.75 18.69
CA PRO A 42 4.10 3.86 17.55
C PRO A 42 4.18 2.41 18.02
N MET A 43 3.26 1.58 17.52
CA MET A 43 3.25 0.15 17.76
C MET A 43 3.80 -0.58 16.53
N TRP A 44 3.13 -1.65 16.13
CA TRP A 44 3.71 -2.68 15.28
C TRP A 44 3.06 -2.68 13.90
N TYR A 45 3.95 -2.87 12.95
CA TYR A 45 3.77 -3.10 11.53
C TYR A 45 3.62 -4.53 11.02
N MET A 46 2.84 -4.81 9.98
CA MET A 46 3.15 -5.93 9.09
C MET A 46 3.65 -5.37 7.74
N ALA A 47 4.91 -5.66 7.41
CA ALA A 47 5.57 -5.11 6.21
C ALA A 47 5.30 -5.92 4.93
N GLU A 48 4.57 -7.02 5.06
CA GLU A 48 4.31 -7.97 3.98
C GLU A 48 2.82 -8.24 3.85
N ASP A 49 2.38 -8.54 2.64
CA ASP A 49 1.03 -9.04 2.39
C ASP A 49 1.05 -10.56 2.33
N ARG A 50 0.24 -11.22 3.17
CA ARG A 50 0.06 -12.68 3.12
C ARG A 50 -1.24 -13.02 2.39
N LEU A 51 -1.10 -13.64 1.23
CA LEU A 51 -2.20 -14.05 0.37
C LEU A 51 -2.07 -15.52 0.02
N ALA A 52 -3.21 -16.20 -0.07
CA ALA A 52 -3.32 -17.56 -0.57
C ALA A 52 -4.32 -17.57 -1.73
N TRP A 53 -3.96 -18.23 -2.82
CA TRP A 53 -4.83 -18.39 -3.98
C TRP A 53 -4.60 -19.75 -4.64
N TRP A 54 -5.59 -20.21 -5.39
CA TRP A 54 -5.47 -21.39 -6.21
C TRP A 54 -4.56 -21.11 -7.41
N ASP A 55 -3.72 -22.07 -7.79
CA ASP A 55 -2.88 -21.99 -9.01
C ASP A 55 -3.74 -22.17 -10.27
N LYS A 56 -4.64 -21.21 -10.49
CA LYS A 56 -5.49 -21.01 -11.68
C LYS A 56 -5.47 -19.57 -12.16
N PHE A 57 -4.74 -18.71 -11.47
CA PHE A 57 -4.59 -17.30 -11.82
C PHE A 57 -3.16 -17.06 -12.29
N SER A 58 -3.03 -16.19 -13.29
CA SER A 58 -1.76 -15.62 -13.72
C SER A 58 -1.77 -14.12 -13.45
N GLN A 59 -0.57 -13.59 -13.26
CA GLN A 59 -0.35 -12.22 -12.81
C GLN A 59 0.81 -11.61 -13.61
N PRO A 60 0.91 -10.26 -13.68
CA PRO A 60 2.06 -9.60 -14.29
C PRO A 60 3.37 -9.99 -13.59
N ALA A 61 4.46 -10.07 -14.36
CA ALA A 61 5.79 -10.35 -13.80
C ALA A 61 6.28 -9.24 -12.85
N VAL A 62 5.83 -7.99 -13.09
CA VAL A 62 6.11 -6.84 -12.24
C VAL A 62 4.83 -6.42 -11.54
N ARG A 63 4.83 -6.50 -10.20
CA ARG A 63 3.70 -6.09 -9.36
C ARG A 63 3.65 -4.56 -9.22
N PRO A 64 2.46 -3.94 -9.09
CA PRO A 64 2.35 -2.53 -8.75
C PRO A 64 3.06 -2.17 -7.44
N VAL A 65 3.76 -1.04 -7.41
CA VAL A 65 4.58 -0.60 -6.26
C VAL A 65 3.73 -0.29 -5.01
N TYR A 66 2.50 0.18 -5.20
CA TYR A 66 1.63 0.70 -4.13
C TYR A 66 0.32 -0.08 -3.97
N SER A 67 0.23 -1.30 -4.49
CA SER A 67 -1.00 -2.12 -4.41
C SER A 67 -0.70 -3.62 -4.41
N LEU A 68 -1.66 -4.40 -3.92
CA LEU A 68 -1.72 -5.86 -4.12
C LEU A 68 -1.84 -6.23 -5.61
N GLY A 69 -2.50 -5.39 -6.41
CA GLY A 69 -2.66 -5.60 -7.84
C GLY A 69 -3.50 -6.83 -8.20
N ILE A 70 -4.41 -7.29 -7.34
CA ILE A 70 -5.27 -8.46 -7.59
C ILE A 70 -6.17 -8.23 -8.82
N ASP A 71 -6.57 -6.99 -9.04
CA ASP A 71 -7.29 -6.51 -10.21
C ASP A 71 -6.51 -6.68 -11.53
N THR A 72 -5.20 -6.88 -11.45
CA THR A 72 -4.34 -7.13 -12.63
C THR A 72 -4.22 -8.61 -12.98
N TRP A 73 -4.82 -9.51 -12.19
CA TRP A 73 -4.72 -10.96 -12.39
C TRP A 73 -5.81 -11.44 -13.34
N TRP A 74 -5.54 -12.54 -14.03
CA TRP A 74 -6.51 -13.18 -14.93
C TRP A 74 -6.56 -14.68 -14.72
N TYR A 75 -7.69 -15.27 -15.11
CA TYR A 75 -7.85 -16.71 -15.11
C TYR A 75 -6.98 -17.34 -16.20
N ASP A 76 -6.17 -18.33 -15.81
CA ASP A 76 -5.28 -19.08 -16.69
C ASP A 76 -5.79 -20.51 -16.82
N VAL A 77 -6.37 -20.80 -17.98
CA VAL A 77 -6.98 -22.11 -18.28
C VAL A 77 -5.94 -23.24 -18.17
N ASN A 78 -4.68 -22.98 -18.55
CA ASN A 78 -3.63 -24.01 -18.55
C ASN A 78 -3.12 -24.32 -17.14
N LYS A 79 -3.20 -23.35 -16.22
CA LYS A 79 -2.92 -23.59 -14.80
C LYS A 79 -4.09 -24.28 -14.11
N ALA A 80 -5.31 -23.82 -14.41
CA ALA A 80 -6.52 -24.36 -13.81
C ALA A 80 -6.71 -25.87 -14.08
N THR A 81 -6.34 -26.36 -15.27
CA THR A 81 -6.43 -27.79 -15.61
C THR A 81 -5.51 -28.69 -14.78
N LYS A 82 -4.48 -28.13 -14.14
CA LYS A 82 -3.56 -28.87 -13.26
C LYS A 82 -4.11 -29.02 -11.84
N LEU A 83 -5.17 -28.29 -11.48
CA LEU A 83 -5.80 -28.43 -10.17
C LEU A 83 -6.53 -29.78 -10.09
N PRO A 84 -6.61 -30.40 -8.89
CA PRO A 84 -7.45 -31.57 -8.68
C PRO A 84 -8.90 -31.27 -9.07
N SER A 85 -9.60 -32.24 -9.66
CA SER A 85 -10.96 -32.05 -10.20
C SER A 85 -11.95 -31.43 -9.19
N ALA A 86 -11.82 -31.78 -7.91
CA ALA A 86 -12.60 -31.23 -6.80
C ALA A 86 -12.38 -29.72 -6.53
N ARG A 87 -11.38 -29.10 -7.16
CA ARG A 87 -11.01 -27.68 -6.99
C ARG A 87 -11.05 -26.90 -8.32
N GLN A 88 -11.34 -27.58 -9.43
CA GLN A 88 -11.46 -26.97 -10.76
C GLN A 88 -12.80 -26.26 -10.94
N GLN A 89 -13.88 -26.88 -10.46
CA GLN A 89 -15.21 -26.28 -10.36
C GLN A 89 -15.24 -25.59 -8.99
N GLY A 90 -15.22 -24.26 -8.95
CA GLY A 90 -15.24 -23.54 -7.68
C GLY A 90 -16.60 -23.66 -7.00
N GLU A 91 -16.75 -24.70 -6.18
CA GLU A 91 -17.67 -24.76 -5.03
C GLU A 91 -16.84 -24.87 -3.74
#